data_AF-A0A353NNJ6-F1
#
_entry.id   AF-A0A353NNJ6-F1
#
_cell.length_a   1.000
_cell.length_b   1.000
_cell.length_c   1.000
_cell.angle_alpha   90.00
_cell.angle_beta   90.00
_cell.angle_gamma   90.00
#
_symmetry.space_group_name_H-M   'P 1'
#
loop_
_entity.id
_entity.type
_entity.pdbx_description
1 polymer ?
#
loop_
_entity_poly.entity_id
_entity_poly.type
_entity_poly.pdbx_seq_one_letter_code
_entity_poly.pdbx_strand_id
1 'polypeptide(L)'
;MNRSLGYTRPKSARVRRLKNFCLRLAAAVIIFGMIVLVSASGGSSGQAVREGVSYVLTKDYDFSGYEKKMREAISLLPELSVPGIKRDLEVRVSTSGTSGGMSGLPASGELVRGFGWQKDDSNWPYYYEGVELSVDKGAFVRAVLPGKVVRVVTDEERGGVVIIEHA
;
A
#
# COMPACT_ATOMS: atom_id res chain seq x y z
N MET A 1 54.88 14.71 -32.66
CA MET A 1 54.46 13.62 -33.57
C MET A 1 54.14 12.37 -32.74
N ASN A 2 53.19 11.56 -33.22
CA ASN A 2 52.75 10.21 -32.78
C ASN A 2 51.47 10.18 -31.91
N ARG A 3 50.29 10.09 -32.52
CA ARG A 3 49.56 8.91 -33.09
C ARG A 3 48.82 8.10 -32.03
N SER A 4 47.55 8.47 -31.80
CA SER A 4 46.56 7.69 -31.05
C SER A 4 45.98 6.57 -31.95
N LEU A 5 46.27 5.32 -31.62
CA LEU A 5 45.69 4.11 -32.23
C LEU A 5 44.27 3.90 -31.69
N GLY A 6 43.28 4.06 -32.56
CA GLY A 6 41.88 3.72 -32.27
C GLY A 6 41.69 2.21 -32.16
N TYR A 7 41.24 1.73 -31.00
CA TYR A 7 40.88 0.32 -30.78
C TYR A 7 39.40 0.13 -31.08
N THR A 8 39.05 -0.36 -32.27
CA THR A 8 37.67 -0.72 -32.60
C THR A 8 37.33 -2.10 -32.02
N ARG A 9 36.42 -2.12 -31.03
CA ARG A 9 35.88 -3.35 -30.43
C ARG A 9 35.21 -4.23 -31.52
N PRO A 10 35.55 -5.53 -31.65
CA PRO A 10 35.01 -6.38 -32.71
C PRO A 10 33.51 -6.65 -32.51
N LYS A 11 32.71 -6.41 -33.57
CA LYS A 11 31.25 -6.57 -33.59
C LYS A 11 30.77 -8.00 -33.25
N SER A 12 31.62 -9.01 -33.43
CA SER A 12 31.30 -10.44 -33.23
C SER A 12 31.04 -10.83 -31.78
N ALA A 13 31.67 -10.17 -30.81
CA ALA A 13 31.49 -10.47 -29.39
C ALA A 13 30.10 -10.04 -28.87
N ARG A 14 29.51 -8.99 -29.46
CA ARG A 14 28.21 -8.43 -29.07
C ARG A 14 27.06 -9.32 -29.55
N VAL A 15 27.15 -9.84 -30.78
CA VAL A 15 26.16 -10.75 -31.38
C VAL A 15 26.10 -12.09 -30.63
N ARG A 16 27.26 -12.66 -30.26
CA ARG A 16 27.32 -13.91 -29.49
C ARG A 16 26.74 -13.74 -28.07
N ARG A 17 26.97 -12.58 -27.45
CA ARG A 17 26.43 -12.26 -26.11
C ARG A 17 24.91 -12.07 -26.14
N LEU A 18 24.38 -11.44 -27.18
CA LEU A 18 22.93 -11.27 -27.40
C LEU A 18 22.24 -12.61 -27.68
N LYS A 19 22.84 -13.48 -28.52
CA LYS A 19 22.30 -14.81 -28.79
C LYS A 19 22.20 -15.67 -27.52
N ASN A 20 23.22 -15.63 -26.67
CA ASN A 20 23.21 -16.36 -25.39
C ASN A 20 22.19 -15.77 -24.39
N PHE A 21 21.98 -14.44 -24.42
CA PHE A 21 20.94 -13.80 -23.61
C PHE A 21 19.53 -14.20 -24.07
N CYS A 22 19.26 -14.15 -25.38
CA CYS A 22 17.96 -14.57 -25.93
C CYS A 22 17.68 -16.05 -25.67
N LEU A 23 18.70 -16.91 -25.72
CA LEU A 23 18.53 -18.34 -25.44
C LEU A 23 18.24 -18.61 -23.96
N ARG A 24 18.87 -17.85 -23.05
CA ARG A 24 18.56 -17.89 -21.61
C ARG A 24 17.17 -17.32 -21.32
N LEU A 25 16.77 -16.25 -22.00
CA LEU A 25 15.43 -15.67 -21.90
C LEU A 25 14.38 -16.66 -22.38
N ALA A 26 14.60 -17.32 -23.53
CA ALA A 26 13.70 -18.34 -24.05
C ALA A 26 13.58 -19.53 -23.09
N ALA A 27 14.69 -20.00 -22.52
CA ALA A 27 14.66 -21.05 -21.51
C ALA A 27 13.87 -20.63 -20.25
N ALA A 28 14.04 -19.39 -19.78
CA ALA A 28 13.29 -18.86 -18.65
C ALA A 28 11.79 -18.76 -18.95
N VAL A 29 11.41 -18.31 -20.15
CA VAL A 29 10.00 -18.24 -20.58
C VAL A 29 9.38 -19.63 -20.70
N ILE A 30 10.13 -20.64 -21.17
CA ILE A 30 9.66 -22.02 -21.25
C ILE A 30 9.43 -22.61 -19.85
N ILE A 31 10.39 -22.41 -18.93
CA ILE A 31 10.26 -22.86 -17.53
C ILE A 31 9.06 -22.17 -16.86
N PHE A 32 8.93 -20.86 -17.03
CA PHE A 32 7.80 -20.09 -16.51
C PHE A 32 6.48 -20.57 -17.12
N GLY A 33 6.43 -20.77 -18.43
CA GLY A 33 5.26 -21.31 -19.13
C GLY A 33 4.86 -22.68 -18.64
N MET A 34 5.82 -23.59 -18.39
CA MET A 34 5.52 -24.90 -17.79
C MET A 34 4.93 -24.77 -16.39
N ILE A 35 5.50 -23.89 -15.54
CA ILE A 35 4.98 -23.65 -14.19
C ILE A 35 3.54 -23.14 -14.25
N VAL A 36 3.24 -22.20 -15.15
CA VAL A 36 1.89 -21.66 -15.34
C VAL A 36 0.93 -22.74 -15.86
N LEU A 37 1.36 -23.56 -16.82
CA LEU A 37 0.54 -24.63 -17.40
C LEU A 37 0.16 -25.68 -16.33
N VAL A 38 1.13 -26.10 -15.53
CA VAL A 38 0.93 -27.04 -14.42
C VAL A 38 0.00 -26.41 -13.36
N SER A 39 0.21 -25.13 -13.03
CA SER A 39 -0.61 -24.42 -12.03
C SER A 39 -2.06 -24.20 -12.48
N ALA A 40 -2.30 -24.00 -13.77
CA ALA A 40 -3.64 -23.78 -14.32
C ALA A 40 -4.43 -25.09 -14.51
N SER A 41 -3.76 -26.24 -14.57
CA SER A 41 -4.38 -27.51 -14.96
C SER A 41 -5.26 -28.18 -13.90
N GLY A 42 -5.39 -27.63 -12.68
CA GLY A 42 -6.39 -28.09 -11.69
C GLY A 42 -6.26 -29.54 -11.19
N GLY A 43 -5.26 -30.31 -11.63
CA GLY A 43 -4.97 -31.66 -11.12
C GLY A 43 -4.35 -31.65 -9.72
N SER A 44 -4.20 -32.82 -9.09
CA SER A 44 -3.69 -32.99 -7.71
C SER A 44 -2.37 -32.25 -7.43
N SER A 45 -1.50 -32.11 -8.43
CA SER A 45 -0.25 -31.35 -8.36
C SER A 45 -0.45 -29.83 -8.23
N GLY A 46 -1.53 -29.28 -8.81
CA GLY A 46 -1.87 -27.85 -8.74
C GLY A 46 -2.48 -27.47 -7.39
N GLN A 47 -3.16 -28.39 -6.71
CA GLN A 47 -3.65 -28.18 -5.34
C GLN A 47 -2.49 -28.04 -4.35
N ALA A 48 -1.43 -28.86 -4.46
CA ALA A 48 -0.24 -28.74 -3.60
C ALA A 48 0.50 -27.40 -3.77
N VAL A 49 0.58 -26.89 -5.01
CA VAL A 49 1.16 -25.56 -5.26
C VAL A 49 0.26 -24.46 -4.70
N ARG A 50 -1.06 -24.57 -4.90
CA ARG A 50 -2.03 -23.59 -4.38
C ARG A 50 -2.05 -23.56 -2.85
N GLU A 51 -1.89 -24.71 -2.21
CA GLU A 51 -1.82 -24.83 -0.75
C GLU A 51 -0.47 -24.35 -0.21
N GLY A 52 0.64 -24.59 -0.91
CA GLY A 52 1.93 -24.00 -0.58
C GLY A 52 1.94 -22.47 -0.74
N VAL A 53 1.29 -21.93 -1.79
CA VAL A 53 1.13 -20.49 -1.99
C VAL A 53 0.22 -19.90 -0.92
N SER A 54 -0.90 -20.55 -0.61
CA SER A 54 -1.79 -20.11 0.47
C SER A 54 -1.07 -20.17 1.82
N TYR A 55 -0.27 -21.19 2.08
CA TYR A 55 0.51 -21.28 3.31
C TYR A 55 1.53 -20.15 3.42
N VAL A 56 2.28 -19.84 2.35
CA VAL A 56 3.24 -18.74 2.35
C VAL A 56 2.56 -17.37 2.43
N LEU A 57 1.35 -17.21 1.89
CA LEU A 57 0.63 -15.93 1.95
C LEU A 57 -0.15 -15.74 3.25
N THR A 58 -0.64 -16.82 3.87
CA THR A 58 -1.47 -16.79 5.08
C THR A 58 -0.66 -16.98 6.35
N LYS A 59 0.61 -17.40 6.25
CA LYS A 59 1.48 -17.52 7.42
C LYS A 59 1.89 -16.15 7.90
N ASP A 60 1.64 -15.87 9.17
CA ASP A 60 2.13 -14.68 9.86
C ASP A 60 3.66 -14.73 9.89
N TYR A 61 4.29 -14.01 8.95
CA TYR A 61 5.72 -13.83 8.94
C TYR A 61 6.08 -12.71 9.92
N ASP A 62 6.81 -13.08 10.97
CA ASP A 62 7.41 -12.13 11.88
C ASP A 62 8.59 -11.42 11.19
N PHE A 63 8.30 -10.26 10.58
CA PHE A 63 9.28 -9.42 9.90
C PHE A 63 10.10 -8.55 10.85
N SER A 64 9.93 -8.67 12.17
CA SER A 64 10.63 -7.86 13.18
C SER A 64 12.17 -7.90 13.05
N GLY A 65 12.72 -9.04 12.61
CA GLY A 65 14.16 -9.22 12.41
C GLY A 65 14.74 -8.56 11.15
N TYR A 66 13.90 -8.17 10.18
CA TYR A 66 14.33 -7.68 8.87
C TYR A 66 14.17 -6.16 8.69
N GLU A 67 13.59 -5.47 9.67
CA GLU A 67 13.28 -4.04 9.55
C GLU A 67 14.49 -3.17 9.22
N LYS A 68 15.66 -3.47 9.80
CA LYS A 68 16.90 -2.71 9.55
C LYS A 68 17.36 -2.83 8.11
N LYS A 69 17.32 -4.05 7.56
CA LYS A 69 17.71 -4.33 6.16
C LYS A 69 16.69 -3.79 5.17
N MET A 70 15.40 -3.81 5.52
CA MET A 70 14.34 -3.18 4.73
C MET A 70 14.51 -1.65 4.68
N ARG A 71 14.77 -0.99 5.82
CA ARG A 71 15.03 0.46 5.86
C ARG A 71 16.23 0.84 5.01
N GLU A 72 17.32 0.07 5.09
CA GLU A 72 18.51 0.28 4.28
C GLU A 72 18.23 0.06 2.78
N ALA A 73 17.53 -1.01 2.41
CA ALA A 73 17.14 -1.27 1.02
C ALA A 73 16.20 -0.19 0.45
N ILE A 74 15.25 0.29 1.24
CA ILE A 74 14.33 1.38 0.85
C ILE A 74 15.10 2.70 0.69
N SER A 75 16.11 2.96 1.52
CA SER A 75 16.93 4.18 1.43
C SER A 75 17.83 4.22 0.19
N LEU A 76 18.12 3.07 -0.41
CA LEU A 76 18.91 2.96 -1.65
C LEU A 76 18.06 3.06 -2.92
N LEU A 77 16.73 3.07 -2.79
CA LEU A 77 15.82 3.25 -3.92
C LEU A 77 15.55 4.75 -4.14
N PRO A 78 15.74 5.28 -5.36
CA PRO A 78 15.39 6.65 -5.67
C PRO A 78 13.86 6.79 -5.63
N GLU A 79 13.41 7.72 -4.78
CA GLU A 79 12.03 8.09 -4.44
C GLU A 79 10.92 7.39 -5.24
N LEU A 80 10.64 6.14 -4.86
CA LEU A 80 9.32 5.58 -5.09
C LEU A 80 8.39 6.26 -4.07
N SER A 81 7.57 7.20 -4.54
CA SER A 81 6.38 7.66 -3.82
C SER A 81 5.43 6.47 -3.64
N VAL A 82 5.70 5.67 -2.62
CA VAL A 82 4.80 4.60 -2.15
C VAL A 82 3.69 5.30 -1.37
N PRO A 83 2.41 5.16 -1.77
CA PRO A 83 1.29 5.70 -0.99
C PRO A 83 1.22 4.93 0.32
N GLY A 84 1.63 5.54 1.44
CA GLY A 84 1.52 4.89 2.75
C GLY A 84 2.47 5.39 3.85
N ILE A 85 3.51 6.16 3.52
CA ILE A 85 4.38 6.78 4.55
C ILE A 85 4.05 8.27 4.60
N LYS A 86 3.06 8.64 5.43
CA LYS A 86 2.84 10.05 5.78
C LYS A 86 3.64 10.39 7.04
N ARG A 87 4.44 11.44 6.89
CA ARG A 87 5.14 12.14 7.96
C ARG A 87 4.13 12.57 9.02
N ASP A 88 4.51 12.36 10.26
CA ASP A 88 3.84 12.87 11.45
C ASP A 88 3.62 14.38 11.27
N LEU A 89 2.38 14.75 10.99
CA LEU A 89 1.94 16.12 10.85
C LEU A 89 0.90 16.30 11.96
N GLU A 90 1.34 16.84 13.09
CA GLU A 90 0.47 17.49 14.07
C GLU A 90 -0.25 18.64 13.35
N VAL A 91 -1.41 18.36 12.75
CA VAL A 91 -2.26 19.39 12.14
C VAL A 91 -3.34 19.76 13.14
N ARG A 92 -3.13 20.87 13.86
CA ARG A 92 -4.23 21.60 14.49
C ARG A 92 -5.06 22.26 13.39
N VAL A 93 -6.20 21.67 13.03
CA VAL A 93 -7.17 22.30 12.12
C VAL A 93 -8.01 23.29 12.90
N SER A 94 -7.62 24.57 12.88
CA SER A 94 -8.48 25.68 13.32
C SER A 94 -9.38 26.10 12.16
N THR A 95 -10.70 25.98 12.30
CA THR A 95 -11.66 26.47 11.30
C THR A 95 -11.89 27.98 11.48
N SER A 96 -10.96 28.77 10.98
CA SER A 96 -11.17 30.21 10.76
C SER A 96 -11.06 30.51 9.27
N GLY A 97 -12.21 30.53 8.61
CA GLY A 97 -12.39 31.18 7.30
C GLY A 97 -11.90 30.41 6.07
N THR A 98 -12.71 29.48 5.56
CA THR A 98 -12.63 29.08 4.15
C THR A 98 -14.01 29.23 3.50
N SER A 99 -14.18 30.36 2.82
CA SER A 99 -15.27 30.64 1.89
C SER A 99 -15.13 29.75 0.66
N GLY A 100 -15.92 28.68 0.59
CA GLY A 100 -15.92 27.78 -0.58
C GLY A 100 -16.55 26.39 -0.32
N GLY A 101 -17.85 26.34 -0.01
CA GLY A 101 -18.75 25.21 -0.29
C GLY A 101 -18.58 23.85 0.42
N MET A 102 -17.41 23.50 0.94
CA MET A 102 -17.19 22.25 1.68
C MET A 102 -16.84 22.57 3.13
N SER A 103 -17.82 22.41 4.02
CA SER A 103 -17.61 22.53 5.46
C SER A 103 -16.75 21.34 5.90
N GLY A 104 -15.47 21.58 6.17
CA GLY A 104 -14.40 20.58 6.12
C GLY A 104 -14.44 19.42 7.12
N LEU A 105 -15.39 19.34 8.06
CA LEU A 105 -15.52 18.27 9.05
C LEU A 105 -16.97 18.15 9.57
N PRO A 106 -17.40 16.94 10.02
CA PRO A 106 -18.74 16.69 10.56
C PRO A 106 -18.98 17.34 11.93
N ALA A 107 -17.92 17.64 12.68
CA ALA A 107 -17.96 18.38 13.94
C ALA A 107 -16.65 19.18 14.11
N SER A 108 -16.68 20.21 14.95
CA SER A 108 -15.48 20.95 15.37
C SER A 108 -14.87 20.25 16.58
N GLY A 109 -13.62 19.81 16.45
CA GLY A 109 -12.92 19.07 17.49
C GLY A 109 -11.45 18.86 17.16
N GLU A 110 -10.71 18.25 18.09
CA GLU A 110 -9.31 17.89 17.90
C GLU A 110 -9.20 16.51 17.26
N LEU A 111 -8.30 16.35 16.28
CA LEU A 111 -7.99 15.07 15.67
C LEU A 111 -7.25 14.18 16.67
N VAL A 112 -7.93 13.18 17.21
CA VAL A 112 -7.32 12.16 18.08
C VAL A 112 -6.68 11.06 17.25
N ARG A 113 -7.33 10.69 16.15
CA ARG A 113 -6.89 9.58 15.30
C ARG A 113 -7.22 9.82 13.84
N GLY A 114 -6.22 9.67 12.98
CA GLY A 114 -6.39 9.80 11.53
C GLY A 114 -6.85 8.52 10.85
N PHE A 115 -7.17 8.62 9.57
CA PHE A 115 -7.40 7.48 8.68
C PHE A 115 -6.06 6.88 8.21
N GLY A 116 -5.98 5.55 8.18
CA GLY A 116 -4.86 4.80 7.60
C GLY A 116 -3.95 4.11 8.61
N TRP A 117 -2.80 3.64 8.12
CA TRP A 117 -1.78 2.91 8.91
C TRP A 117 -1.14 3.81 9.96
N GLN A 118 -1.38 3.49 11.23
CA GLN A 118 -0.78 4.13 12.39
C GLN A 118 -0.40 3.06 13.42
N LYS A 119 0.22 3.45 14.53
CA LYS A 119 0.48 2.53 15.62
C LYS A 119 -0.69 2.51 16.60
N ASP A 120 -0.99 1.35 17.16
CA ASP A 120 -1.93 1.22 18.27
C ASP A 120 -1.27 1.49 19.64
N ASP A 121 -2.05 1.36 20.71
CA ASP A 121 -1.57 1.54 22.09
C ASP A 121 -0.50 0.50 22.48
N SER A 122 -0.43 -0.63 21.78
CA SER A 122 0.60 -1.66 21.92
C SER A 122 1.82 -1.41 21.01
N ASN A 123 1.86 -0.26 20.32
CA ASN A 123 2.90 0.17 19.39
C ASN A 123 3.03 -0.73 18.14
N TRP A 124 2.01 -1.52 17.82
CA TRP A 124 1.90 -2.36 16.62
C TRP A 124 1.23 -1.62 15.45
N PRO A 125 1.62 -1.88 14.19
CA PRO A 125 0.94 -1.29 13.03
C PRO A 125 -0.52 -1.76 12.95
N TYR A 126 -1.44 -0.81 13.01
CA TYR A 126 -2.88 -1.04 12.88
C TYR A 126 -3.47 -0.09 11.82
N TYR A 127 -4.44 -0.58 11.07
CA TYR A 127 -5.11 0.20 10.03
C TYR A 127 -6.44 0.77 10.56
N TYR A 128 -6.52 2.08 10.70
CA TYR A 128 -7.76 2.75 11.13
C TYR A 128 -8.62 3.15 9.92
N GLU A 129 -9.84 2.63 9.87
CA GLU A 129 -10.79 2.82 8.76
C GLU A 129 -11.51 4.18 8.77
N GLY A 130 -11.32 4.98 9.80
CA GLY A 130 -12.03 6.26 9.98
C GLY A 130 -11.17 7.33 10.65
N VAL A 131 -11.81 8.46 10.94
CA VAL A 131 -11.22 9.60 11.64
C VAL A 131 -11.95 9.78 12.97
N GLU A 132 -11.18 9.94 14.05
CA GLU A 132 -11.71 10.15 15.40
C GLU A 132 -11.43 11.58 15.86
N LEU A 133 -12.49 12.28 16.26
CA LEU A 133 -12.42 13.65 16.74
C LEU A 133 -12.83 13.71 18.22
N SER A 134 -11.98 14.31 19.05
CA SER A 134 -12.35 14.69 20.42
C SER A 134 -13.24 15.92 20.36
N VAL A 135 -14.45 15.78 20.90
CA VAL A 135 -15.48 16.82 20.91
C VAL A 135 -16.11 16.91 22.29
N ASP A 136 -16.62 18.09 22.63
CA ASP A 136 -17.37 18.28 23.87
C ASP A 136 -18.65 17.43 23.89
N LYS A 137 -19.03 16.95 25.08
CA LYS A 137 -20.25 16.17 25.24
C LYS A 137 -21.47 17.00 24.82
N GLY A 138 -22.24 16.49 23.87
CA GLY A 138 -23.40 17.18 23.30
C GLY A 138 -23.08 18.10 22.12
N ALA A 139 -21.84 18.09 21.60
CA ALA A 139 -21.51 18.79 20.37
C ALA A 139 -22.39 18.32 19.20
N PHE A 140 -22.80 19.27 18.36
CA PHE A 140 -23.61 18.97 17.18
C PHE A 140 -22.75 18.35 16.08
N VAL A 141 -23.21 17.19 15.59
CA VAL A 141 -22.65 16.52 14.42
C VAL A 141 -23.53 16.81 13.22
N ARG A 142 -22.94 17.29 12.12
CA ARG A 142 -23.64 17.61 10.87
C ARG A 142 -23.17 16.72 9.73
N ALA A 143 -24.03 16.54 8.74
CA ALA A 143 -23.64 15.94 7.47
C ALA A 143 -22.60 16.82 6.77
N VAL A 144 -21.51 16.22 6.29
CA VAL A 144 -20.44 16.93 5.55
C VAL A 144 -20.87 17.25 4.12
N LEU A 145 -21.70 16.38 3.54
CA LEU A 145 -22.26 16.53 2.20
C LEU A 145 -23.77 16.27 2.23
N PRO A 146 -24.55 16.89 1.32
CA PRO A 146 -25.95 16.52 1.11
C PRO A 146 -26.07 15.04 0.73
N GLY A 147 -27.08 14.35 1.24
CA GLY A 147 -27.29 12.93 0.98
C GLY A 147 -28.55 12.39 1.64
N LYS A 148 -28.81 11.10 1.43
CA LYS A 148 -29.96 10.39 2.01
C LYS A 148 -29.51 9.60 3.22
N VAL A 149 -30.15 9.80 4.38
CA VAL A 149 -29.92 8.93 5.53
C VAL A 149 -30.47 7.54 5.21
N VAL A 150 -29.58 6.56 5.14
CA VAL A 150 -29.94 5.17 4.83
C VAL A 150 -29.99 4.28 6.07
N ARG A 151 -29.33 4.68 7.16
CA ARG A 151 -29.32 3.91 8.40
C ARG A 151 -29.10 4.80 9.62
N VAL A 152 -29.86 4.52 10.69
CA VAL A 152 -29.64 5.03 12.04
C VAL A 152 -29.72 3.83 12.97
N VAL A 153 -28.62 3.47 13.62
CA VAL A 153 -28.55 2.30 14.51
C VAL A 153 -27.79 2.64 15.78
N THR A 154 -28.01 1.88 16.83
CA THR A 154 -27.16 1.88 18.01
C THR A 154 -26.33 0.59 17.99
N ASP A 155 -25.02 0.75 18.06
CA ASP A 155 -24.02 -0.30 18.07
C ASP A 155 -23.43 -0.41 19.48
N GLU A 156 -23.14 -1.62 19.95
CA GLU A 156 -22.62 -1.84 21.31
C GLU A 156 -21.21 -1.26 21.49
N GLU A 157 -20.38 -1.26 20.45
CA GLU A 157 -19.02 -0.74 20.50
C GLU A 157 -18.97 0.76 20.19
N ARG A 158 -19.77 1.22 19.22
CA ARG A 158 -19.69 2.58 18.65
C ARG A 158 -20.78 3.54 19.14
N GLY A 159 -21.78 3.03 19.85
CA GLY A 159 -22.94 3.82 20.25
C GLY A 159 -23.83 4.21 19.06
N GLY A 160 -24.32 5.45 19.02
CA GLY A 160 -25.21 5.91 17.94
C GLY A 160 -24.47 6.10 16.61
N VAL A 161 -24.90 5.40 15.56
CA VAL A 161 -24.32 5.45 14.21
C VAL A 161 -25.36 5.92 13.20
N VAL A 162 -24.96 6.88 12.36
CA VAL A 162 -25.75 7.40 11.23
C VAL A 162 -24.98 7.20 9.94
N ILE A 163 -25.60 6.58 8.94
CA ILE A 163 -25.03 6.37 7.60
C ILE A 163 -25.80 7.19 6.59
N ILE A 164 -25.07 7.98 5.81
CA ILE A 164 -25.62 8.84 4.76
C ILE A 164 -25.05 8.38 3.42
N GLU A 165 -25.93 8.11 2.48
CA GLU A 165 -25.59 7.82 1.09
C GLU A 165 -25.52 9.14 0.30
N HIS A 166 -24.44 9.32 -0.44
CA HIS A 166 -24.21 10.48 -1.31
C HIS A 166 -24.32 10.06 -2.78
N ALA A 167 -24.61 11.02 -3.67
CA ALA A 167 -24.72 10.80 -5.11
C ALA A 167 -23.36 10.78 -5.83
#